data_AF-A0A6V8PY18-F1
#
_entry.id   AF-A0A6V8PY18-F1
#
_cell.length_a   1.000
_cell.length_b   1.000
_cell.length_c   1.000
_cell.angle_alpha   90.00
_cell.angle_beta   90.00
_cell.angle_gamma   90.00
#
_symmetry.space_group_name_H-M   'P 1'
#
loop_
_entity.id
_entity.type
_entity.pdbx_description
1 polymer ?
#
loop_
_entity_poly.entity_id
_entity_poly.type
_entity_poly.pdbx_seq_one_letter_code
_entity_poly.pdbx_strand_id
1 'polypeptide(L)'
;MSYYHRRRIRRRRRDMVPLAAALSSVVLSVTIVTLLGMGLQAGLADDYLSSLPRLEEIEPRETGLTSRLYAADGSLIAVFHGEENRKLVSLEKIPPHLIQAVI
;
A
#
# COMPACT_ATOMS: atom_id res chain seq x y z
N MET A 1 52.36 50.32 16.84
CA MET A 1 51.10 50.61 16.12
C MET A 1 50.86 49.52 15.10
N SER A 2 49.65 48.97 15.09
CA SER A 2 49.23 47.66 14.55
C SER A 2 48.96 47.64 13.04
N TYR A 3 49.50 46.66 12.28
CA TYR A 3 49.00 46.30 10.93
C TYR A 3 49.34 44.85 10.52
N TYR A 4 48.82 43.86 11.25
CA TYR A 4 48.69 42.50 10.69
C TYR A 4 47.34 41.96 11.15
N HIS A 5 46.40 41.71 10.23
CA HIS A 5 45.30 40.70 10.33
C HIS A 5 44.21 40.90 9.24
N ARG A 6 44.57 40.93 7.95
CA ARG A 6 43.55 41.01 6.87
C ARG A 6 43.82 40.17 5.61
N ARG A 7 44.55 39.05 5.70
CA ARG A 7 44.81 38.19 4.51
C ARG A 7 44.28 36.75 4.56
N ARG A 8 43.73 36.26 5.66
CA ARG A 8 43.29 34.84 5.74
C ARG A 8 41.85 34.56 5.30
N ILE A 9 40.95 35.55 5.26
CA ILE A 9 39.52 35.31 4.99
C ILE A 9 39.23 35.06 3.50
N ARG A 10 40.04 35.58 2.57
CA ARG A 10 39.78 35.48 1.12
C ARG A 10 40.06 34.11 0.50
N ARG A 11 40.95 33.29 1.07
CA ARG A 11 41.31 31.98 0.49
C ARG A 11 40.22 30.93 0.71
N ARG A 12 39.62 30.88 1.90
CA ARG A 12 38.58 29.90 2.26
C ARG A 12 37.33 29.93 1.35
N ARG A 13 36.98 31.10 0.79
CA ARG A 13 35.87 31.23 -0.16
C ARG A 13 36.17 30.64 -1.55
N ARG A 14 37.44 30.52 -1.96
CA ARG A 14 37.82 30.07 -3.32
C ARG A 14 37.81 28.55 -3.45
N ASP A 15 38.14 27.86 -2.36
CA ASP A 15 38.19 26.39 -2.30
C ASP A 15 36.82 25.74 -2.06
N MET A 16 35.84 26.50 -1.55
CA MET A 16 34.46 26.02 -1.33
C MET A 16 33.58 26.06 -2.59
N VAL A 17 33.96 26.82 -3.62
CA VAL A 17 33.21 26.91 -4.89
C VAL A 17 33.18 25.58 -5.67
N PRO A 18 34.29 24.84 -5.86
CA PRO A 18 34.24 23.55 -6.55
C PRO A 18 33.49 22.47 -5.77
N LEU A 19 33.61 22.45 -4.43
CA LEU A 19 32.86 21.52 -3.58
C LEU A 19 31.36 21.78 -3.63
N ALA A 20 30.96 23.06 -3.55
CA ALA A 20 29.55 23.47 -3.67
C ALA A 20 29.00 23.14 -5.07
N ALA A 21 29.77 23.40 -6.14
CA ALA A 21 29.38 23.05 -7.50
C ALA A 21 29.24 21.53 -7.70
N ALA A 22 30.15 20.73 -7.11
CA ALA A 22 30.06 19.28 -7.13
C ALA A 22 28.79 18.78 -6.40
N LEU A 23 28.53 19.29 -5.19
CA LEU A 23 27.30 18.99 -4.44
C LEU A 23 26.04 19.38 -5.22
N SER A 24 26.01 20.56 -5.82
CA SER A 24 24.89 21.00 -6.66
C SER A 24 24.71 20.11 -7.88
N SER A 25 25.79 19.64 -8.51
CA SER A 25 25.71 18.70 -9.64
C SER A 25 25.17 17.33 -9.23
N VAL A 26 25.52 16.85 -8.04
CA VAL A 26 24.96 15.61 -7.48
C VAL A 26 23.48 15.77 -7.21
N VAL A 27 23.06 16.85 -6.55
CA VAL A 27 21.64 17.14 -6.27
C VAL A 27 20.83 17.24 -7.58
N LEU A 28 21.38 17.94 -8.59
CA LEU A 28 20.75 18.05 -9.91
C LEU A 28 20.60 16.67 -10.56
N SER A 29 21.65 15.85 -10.54
CA SER A 29 21.62 14.51 -11.13
C SER A 29 20.58 13.60 -10.46
N VAL A 30 20.48 13.63 -9.11
CA VAL A 30 19.48 12.87 -8.36
C VAL A 30 18.08 13.35 -8.71
N THR A 31 17.88 14.66 -8.83
CA THR A 31 16.59 15.26 -9.17
C THR A 31 16.14 14.89 -10.59
N ILE A 32 17.08 14.86 -11.55
CA ILE A 32 16.79 14.42 -12.92
C ILE A 32 16.41 12.93 -12.93
N VAL A 33 17.17 12.09 -12.23
CA VAL A 33 16.89 10.65 -12.16
C VAL A 33 15.53 10.38 -11.51
N THR A 34 15.17 11.08 -10.43
CA THR A 34 13.86 10.91 -9.80
C THR A 34 12.71 11.38 -10.69
N LEU A 35 12.85 12.53 -11.36
CA LEU A 35 11.83 13.03 -12.29
C LEU A 35 11.63 12.10 -13.49
N LEU A 36 12.72 11.55 -14.05
CA LEU A 36 12.64 10.56 -15.12
C LEU A 36 12.04 9.23 -14.64
N GLY A 37 12.34 8.83 -13.40
CA GLY A 37 11.82 7.60 -12.79
C GLY A 37 10.32 7.65 -12.44
N MET A 38 9.75 8.84 -12.21
CA MET A 38 8.32 9.00 -11.90
C MET A 38 7.40 8.48 -13.01
N GLY A 39 7.80 8.62 -14.29
CA GLY A 39 7.01 8.11 -15.41
C GLY A 39 6.89 6.58 -15.42
N LEU A 40 7.95 5.87 -15.03
CA LEU A 40 7.93 4.41 -14.90
C LEU A 40 7.02 3.94 -13.75
N GLN A 41 7.01 4.69 -12.64
CA GLN A 41 6.18 4.37 -11.48
C GLN A 41 4.69 4.52 -11.79
N ALA A 42 4.31 5.55 -12.55
CA ALA A 42 2.92 5.78 -12.94
C ALA A 42 2.40 4.68 -13.88
N GLY A 43 3.21 4.25 -14.85
CA GLY A 43 2.82 3.19 -15.79
C GLY A 43 2.61 1.83 -15.11
N LEU A 44 3.48 1.46 -14.16
CA LEU A 44 3.32 0.23 -13.39
C LEU A 44 2.11 0.26 -12.46
N ALA A 45 1.77 1.43 -11.90
CA ALA A 45 0.59 1.58 -11.06
C ALA A 45 -0.71 1.42 -11.88
N ASP A 46 -0.76 1.98 -13.09
CA ASP A 46 -1.94 1.89 -13.97
C ASP A 46 -2.17 0.47 -14.49
N ASP A 47 -1.09 -0.23 -14.89
CA ASP A 47 -1.16 -1.64 -15.30
C ASP A 47 -1.66 -2.53 -14.15
N TYR A 48 -1.14 -2.33 -12.93
CA TYR A 48 -1.61 -3.04 -11.76
C TYR A 48 -3.09 -2.75 -11.45
N LEU A 49 -3.50 -1.48 -11.44
CA LEU A 49 -4.88 -1.09 -11.13
C LEU A 49 -5.88 -1.55 -12.20
N SER A 50 -5.49 -1.54 -13.47
CA SER A 50 -6.32 -2.02 -14.57
C SER A 50 -6.44 -3.55 -14.63
N SER A 51 -5.47 -4.27 -14.07
CA SER A 51 -5.53 -5.73 -13.94
C SER A 51 -6.46 -6.23 -12.83
N LEU A 52 -6.86 -5.34 -11.90
CA LEU A 52 -7.76 -5.70 -10.81
C LEU A 52 -9.20 -5.83 -11.34
N PRO A 53 -9.95 -6.87 -10.93
CA PRO A 53 -11.36 -6.97 -11.27
C PRO A 53 -12.14 -5.81 -10.64
N ARG A 54 -13.18 -5.34 -11.34
CA ARG A 54 -14.06 -4.31 -10.79
C ARG A 54 -14.89 -4.90 -9.65
N LEU A 55 -15.22 -4.11 -8.63
CA LEU A 55 -16.02 -4.60 -7.50
C LEU A 55 -17.40 -5.09 -7.98
N GLU A 56 -17.95 -4.46 -9.00
CA GLU A 56 -19.24 -4.81 -9.60
C GLU A 56 -19.21 -6.14 -10.37
N GLU A 57 -18.02 -6.61 -10.77
CA GLU A 57 -17.81 -7.88 -11.46
C GLU A 57 -17.59 -9.04 -10.46
N ILE A 58 -17.42 -8.74 -9.17
CA ILE A 58 -17.35 -9.75 -8.12
C ILE A 58 -18.77 -10.23 -7.83
N GLU A 59 -19.24 -11.20 -8.61
CA GLU A 59 -20.46 -11.91 -8.25
C GLU A 59 -20.24 -12.69 -6.95
N PRO A 60 -21.22 -12.69 -6.02
CA PRO A 60 -21.19 -13.58 -4.87
C PRO A 60 -21.06 -15.00 -5.38
N ARG A 61 -19.89 -15.62 -5.17
CA ARG A 61 -19.67 -17.02 -5.53
C ARG A 61 -20.81 -17.84 -4.93
N GLU A 62 -21.53 -18.60 -5.76
CA GLU A 62 -22.44 -19.63 -5.28
C GLU A 62 -21.63 -20.63 -4.48
N THR A 63 -21.59 -20.42 -3.17
CA THR A 63 -20.87 -21.28 -2.24
C THR A 63 -21.85 -22.33 -1.75
N GLY A 64 -21.45 -23.60 -1.83
CA GLY A 64 -22.23 -24.68 -1.22
C GLY A 64 -22.44 -24.37 0.26
N LEU A 65 -23.70 -24.22 0.68
CA LEU A 65 -24.07 -24.01 2.06
C LEU A 65 -24.30 -25.36 2.77
N THR A 66 -24.09 -25.38 4.08
CA THR A 66 -24.41 -26.55 4.91
C THR A 66 -25.92 -26.74 5.01
N SER A 67 -26.40 -27.90 4.56
CA SER A 67 -27.80 -28.34 4.68
C SER A 67 -28.08 -28.93 6.06
N ARG A 68 -29.30 -28.74 6.58
CA ARG A 68 -29.72 -29.27 7.88
C ARG A 68 -31.07 -29.97 7.73
N LEU A 69 -31.15 -31.20 8.22
CA LEU A 69 -32.37 -32.00 8.22
C LEU A 69 -33.02 -31.92 9.59
N TYR A 70 -34.30 -31.57 9.63
CA TYR A 70 -35.09 -31.40 10.83
C TYR A 70 -36.27 -32.38 10.85
N ALA A 71 -36.64 -32.85 12.05
CA ALA A 71 -37.87 -33.59 12.27
C ALA A 71 -39.09 -32.65 12.30
N ALA A 72 -40.30 -33.22 12.30
CA ALA A 72 -41.55 -32.45 12.31
C ALA A 72 -41.74 -31.58 13.57
N ASP A 73 -41.09 -31.95 14.68
CA ASP A 73 -41.07 -31.17 15.92
C ASP A 73 -40.00 -30.06 15.94
N GLY A 74 -39.23 -29.92 14.85
CA GLY A 74 -38.14 -28.94 14.73
C GLY A 74 -36.80 -29.41 15.32
N SER A 75 -36.68 -30.65 15.82
CA SER A 75 -35.41 -31.19 16.30
C SER A 75 -34.45 -31.47 15.13
N LEU A 76 -33.15 -31.21 15.34
CA LEU A 76 -32.12 -31.44 14.32
C LEU A 76 -31.80 -32.94 14.22
N ILE A 77 -32.00 -33.52 13.04
CA ILE A 77 -31.67 -34.93 12.75
C ILE A 77 -30.23 -35.05 12.26
N ALA A 78 -29.83 -34.21 11.29
CA ALA A 78 -28.52 -34.30 10.65
C ALA A 78 -28.06 -32.98 10.05
N VAL A 79 -26.74 -32.84 9.91
CA VAL A 79 -26.07 -31.73 9.25
C VAL A 79 -25.25 -32.29 8.10
N PHE A 80 -25.50 -31.80 6.88
CA PHE A 80 -24.78 -32.19 5.68
C PHE A 80 -23.94 -31.01 5.22
N HIS A 81 -22.64 -31.08 5.48
CA HIS A 81 -21.66 -30.16 4.92
C HIS A 81 -20.85 -30.91 3.84
N GLY A 82 -20.46 -30.22 2.78
CA GLY A 82 -19.50 -30.73 1.80
C GLY A 82 -18.08 -30.71 2.39
N GLU A 83 -17.11 -30.28 1.58
CA GLU A 83 -15.73 -30.03 2.07
C GLU A 83 -15.69 -28.93 3.14
N GLU A 84 -16.63 -27.99 3.08
CA GLU A 84 -16.62 -26.80 3.90
C GLU A 84 -17.87 -26.74 4.79
N ASN A 85 -17.66 -26.49 6.09
CA ASN A 85 -18.75 -26.27 7.03
C ASN A 85 -19.06 -24.77 7.12
N ARG A 86 -19.94 -24.29 6.22
CA ARG A 86 -20.28 -22.87 6.09
C ARG A 86 -21.67 -22.57 6.65
N LYS A 87 -21.79 -21.42 7.33
CA LYS A 87 -23.06 -20.86 7.78
C LYS A 87 -23.20 -19.45 7.25
N LEU A 88 -24.27 -19.20 6.51
CA LEU A 88 -24.59 -17.85 6.05
C LEU A 88 -25.01 -16.98 7.25
N VAL A 89 -24.33 -15.84 7.41
CA VAL A 89 -24.58 -14.85 8.46
C VAL A 89 -24.58 -13.48 7.79
N SER A 90 -25.59 -12.65 8.06
CA SER A 90 -25.62 -11.28 7.54
C SER A 90 -24.62 -10.40 8.30
N LEU A 91 -24.09 -9.38 7.64
CA LEU A 91 -23.05 -8.52 8.21
C LEU A 91 -23.53 -7.82 9.50
N GLU A 92 -24.82 -7.46 9.60
CA GLU A 92 -25.36 -6.79 10.80
C GLU A 92 -25.39 -7.71 12.04
N LYS A 93 -25.30 -9.04 11.83
CA LYS A 93 -25.24 -10.02 12.93
C LYS A 93 -23.82 -10.27 13.41
N ILE A 94 -22.81 -9.76 12.71
CA ILE A 94 -21.40 -9.90 13.09
C ILE A 94 -21.05 -8.82 14.11
N PRO A 95 -20.43 -9.17 15.26
CA PRO A 95 -20.04 -8.19 16.25
C PRO A 95 -19.09 -7.12 15.70
N PRO A 96 -19.26 -5.82 16.05
CA PRO A 96 -18.42 -4.74 15.51
C PRO A 96 -16.92 -4.94 15.75
N HIS A 97 -16.57 -5.50 16.91
CA HIS A 97 -15.17 -5.79 17.25
C HIS A 97 -14.55 -6.87 16.36
N LEU A 98 -15.35 -7.80 15.82
CA LEU A 98 -14.86 -8.82 14.89
C LEU A 98 -14.61 -8.20 13.51
N ILE A 99 -15.51 -7.31 13.06
CA ILE A 99 -15.35 -6.58 11.80
C ILE A 99 -14.07 -5.73 11.84
N GLN A 100 -13.88 -4.97 12.93
CA GLN A 100 -12.70 -4.12 13.15
C GLN A 100 -11.40 -4.89 13.35
N ALA A 101 -11.46 -6.19 13.68
CA ALA A 101 -10.26 -7.01 13.80
C ALA A 101 -9.74 -7.49 12.43
N VAL A 102 -10.59 -7.45 11.39
CA VAL A 102 -10.28 -7.98 10.05
C VAL A 102 -9.99 -6.86 9.06
N ILE A 103 -10.68 -5.72 9.19
CA ILE A 103 -10.55 -4.53 8.33
C ILE A 103 -9.70 -3.49 9.05
#